data_AF-A0A523VDF8-F1
#
_entry.id   AF-A0A523VDF8-F1
#
_cell.length_a   1.000
_cell.length_b   1.000
_cell.length_c   1.000
_cell.angle_alpha   90.00
_cell.angle_beta   90.00
_cell.angle_gamma   90.00
#
_symmetry.space_group_name_H-M   'P 1'
#
loop_
_entity.id
_entity.type
_entity.pdbx_description
1 polymer ?
#
loop_
_entity_poly.entity_id
_entity_poly.type
_entity_poly.pdbx_seq_one_letter_code
_entity_poly.pdbx_strand_id
1 'polypeptide(L)'
;MVSGNRRGTGYMDESKQREYEKALQSYGAKPDWPSFRYLSAICLTKLGRFASAEDAYRFALRGFLDRPRDWRVPGLPNNLVDCYLMANAADVRPDVVREVEAYKSDRRGRALVPLYSYAVLSVAGGSDQEALQHAEGLLAKPRVKWTWAAGQAISALVDQDHAGLRESLDELLAAHRGMAKHGALRETPEGFLCMPAMSILLLARRRGLLISVTSEYVSMEYVEHLLG
;
A
#
# COMPACT_ATOMS: atom_id res chain seq x y z
N MET A 1 34.04 30.89 -4.53
CA MET A 1 32.70 31.08 -5.13
C MET A 1 31.91 29.82 -4.85
N VAL A 2 30.94 29.92 -3.93
CA VAL A 2 30.13 28.79 -3.46
C VAL A 2 28.88 28.72 -4.33
N SER A 3 28.77 27.71 -5.20
CA SER A 3 27.57 27.48 -6.00
C SER A 3 26.55 26.65 -5.21
N GLY A 4 25.64 27.37 -4.57
CA GLY A 4 24.19 27.15 -4.72
C GLY A 4 23.62 25.80 -4.30
N ASN A 5 23.45 25.62 -2.99
CA ASN A 5 22.55 24.64 -2.38
C ASN A 5 21.08 25.05 -2.69
N ARG A 6 20.41 24.39 -3.65
CA ARG A 6 18.98 24.62 -3.92
C ARG A 6 18.13 23.84 -2.92
N ARG A 7 17.50 24.60 -2.01
CA ARG A 7 16.47 24.12 -1.09
C ARG A 7 15.23 23.73 -1.89
N GLY A 8 14.67 22.57 -1.56
CA GLY A 8 13.48 22.00 -2.18
C GLY A 8 12.23 22.85 -1.96
N THR A 9 11.70 23.38 -3.06
CA THR A 9 10.28 23.68 -3.19
C THR A 9 9.57 22.38 -3.57
N GLY A 10 8.35 22.15 -3.08
CA GLY A 10 7.56 20.92 -3.26
C GLY A 10 7.08 20.64 -4.69
N TYR A 11 7.90 20.94 -5.70
CA TYR A 11 7.67 20.58 -7.09
C TYR A 11 8.24 19.17 -7.32
N MET A 12 7.38 18.26 -7.78
CA MET A 12 7.82 16.96 -8.30
C MET A 12 8.86 17.18 -9.40
N ASP A 13 10.00 16.48 -9.31
CA ASP A 13 11.04 16.50 -10.34
C ASP A 13 10.43 16.16 -11.72
N GLU A 14 10.67 17.00 -12.72
CA GLU A 14 10.10 16.82 -14.07
C GLU A 14 10.47 15.46 -14.68
N SER A 15 11.65 14.93 -14.33
CA SER A 15 12.07 13.60 -14.77
C SER A 15 11.15 12.51 -14.19
N LYS A 16 10.82 12.61 -12.90
CA LYS A 16 9.87 11.73 -12.22
C LYS A 16 8.45 11.87 -12.75
N GLN A 17 8.01 13.10 -13.01
CA GLN A 17 6.70 13.32 -13.62
C GLN A 17 6.60 12.60 -14.98
N ARG A 18 7.60 12.76 -15.86
CA ARG A 18 7.64 12.06 -17.16
C ARG A 18 7.68 10.55 -17.01
N GLU A 19 8.40 10.03 -16.01
CA GLU A 19 8.44 8.60 -15.70
C GLU A 19 7.04 8.06 -15.34
N TYR A 20 6.31 8.76 -14.47
CA TYR A 20 4.96 8.38 -14.08
C TYR A 20 3.95 8.51 -15.21
N GLU A 21 4.03 9.56 -16.03
CA GLU A 21 3.16 9.73 -17.21
C GLU A 21 3.40 8.64 -18.25
N LYS A 22 4.66 8.30 -18.52
CA LYS A 22 5.02 7.21 -19.44
C LYS A 22 4.49 5.86 -18.93
N ALA A 23 4.64 5.59 -17.64
CA ALA A 23 4.08 4.40 -17.03
C ALA A 23 2.54 4.39 -17.17
N LEU A 24 1.88 5.49 -16.80
CA LEU A 24 0.42 5.63 -16.92
C LEU A 24 -0.08 5.39 -18.35
N GLN A 25 0.63 5.88 -19.36
CA GLN A 25 0.29 5.63 -20.77
C GLN A 25 0.39 4.14 -21.13
N SER A 26 1.44 3.47 -20.67
CA SER A 26 1.67 2.03 -20.91
C SER A 26 0.58 1.17 -20.25
N TYR A 27 0.28 1.42 -18.97
CA TYR A 27 -0.68 0.61 -18.23
C TYR A 27 -2.13 0.98 -18.56
N GLY A 28 -2.40 2.26 -18.87
CA GLY A 28 -3.71 2.76 -19.28
C GLY A 28 -4.17 2.25 -20.64
N ALA A 29 -3.24 1.79 -21.50
CA ALA A 29 -3.58 1.18 -22.79
C ALA A 29 -4.23 -0.21 -22.65
N LYS A 30 -4.22 -0.83 -21.46
CA LYS A 30 -4.85 -2.13 -21.18
C LYS A 30 -5.84 -2.03 -20.01
N PRO A 31 -6.92 -1.24 -20.17
CA PRO A 31 -7.78 -0.81 -19.07
C PRO A 31 -8.63 -1.92 -18.43
N ASP A 32 -8.77 -3.07 -19.08
CA ASP A 32 -9.73 -4.11 -18.68
C ASP A 32 -9.19 -5.06 -17.60
N TRP A 33 -7.89 -4.99 -17.32
CA TRP A 33 -7.23 -5.83 -16.33
C TRP A 33 -7.13 -5.10 -14.98
N PRO A 34 -7.60 -5.70 -13.87
CA PRO A 34 -7.65 -5.01 -12.58
C PRO A 34 -6.26 -4.63 -12.09
N SER A 35 -5.26 -5.48 -12.35
CA SER A 35 -3.85 -5.21 -12.06
C SER A 35 -3.31 -3.99 -12.81
N PHE A 36 -3.63 -3.81 -14.10
CA PHE A 36 -3.20 -2.65 -14.87
C PHE A 36 -3.85 -1.35 -14.38
N ARG A 37 -5.10 -1.44 -13.92
CA ARG A 37 -5.82 -0.32 -13.29
C ARG A 37 -5.26 0.05 -11.93
N TYR A 38 -4.91 -0.94 -11.11
CA TYR A 38 -4.18 -0.74 -9.87
C TYR A 38 -2.83 -0.04 -10.11
N LEU A 39 -2.05 -0.50 -11.10
CA LEU A 39 -0.77 0.13 -11.46
C LEU A 39 -0.95 1.57 -11.98
N SER A 40 -2.02 1.82 -12.73
CA SER A 40 -2.38 3.17 -13.18
C SER A 40 -2.81 4.06 -12.01
N ALA A 41 -3.52 3.53 -11.02
CA ALA A 41 -3.92 4.25 -9.81
C ALA A 41 -2.71 4.72 -9.00
N ILE A 42 -1.66 3.89 -8.90
CA ILE A 42 -0.38 4.28 -8.30
C ILE A 42 0.24 5.47 -9.03
N CYS A 43 0.32 5.42 -10.36
CA CYS A 43 0.85 6.54 -11.16
C CYS A 43 0.01 7.82 -10.97
N LEU A 44 -1.32 7.70 -11.00
CA LEU A 44 -2.24 8.82 -10.79
C LEU A 44 -2.07 9.44 -9.39
N THR A 45 -1.89 8.61 -8.37
CA THR A 45 -1.57 9.04 -7.00
C THR A 45 -0.29 9.87 -6.98
N LYS A 46 0.79 9.36 -7.59
CA LYS A 46 2.07 10.08 -7.66
C LYS A 46 2.01 11.37 -8.48
N LEU A 47 1.13 11.43 -9.47
CA LEU A 47 0.88 12.63 -10.28
C LEU A 47 -0.05 13.64 -9.62
N GLY A 48 -0.54 13.39 -8.40
CA GLY A 48 -1.47 14.31 -7.71
C GLY A 48 -2.89 14.29 -8.27
N ARG A 49 -3.25 13.32 -9.13
CA ARG A 49 -4.56 13.22 -9.79
C ARG A 49 -5.51 12.36 -8.95
N PHE A 50 -5.79 12.81 -7.72
CA PHE A 50 -6.37 11.98 -6.66
C PHE A 50 -7.77 11.44 -6.96
N ALA A 51 -8.69 12.25 -7.49
CA ALA A 51 -10.01 11.76 -7.88
C ALA A 51 -9.92 10.61 -8.91
N SER A 52 -9.07 10.77 -9.93
CA SER A 52 -8.84 9.71 -10.92
C SER A 52 -8.11 8.49 -10.34
N ALA A 53 -7.22 8.69 -9.36
CA ALA A 53 -6.57 7.60 -8.66
C ALA A 53 -7.58 6.75 -7.87
N GLU A 54 -8.49 7.41 -7.14
CA GLU A 54 -9.56 6.76 -6.40
C GLU A 54 -10.50 5.95 -7.32
N ASP A 55 -10.91 6.54 -8.45
CA ASP A 55 -11.71 5.83 -9.47
C ASP A 55 -10.98 4.59 -10.01
N ALA A 56 -9.67 4.70 -10.25
CA ALA A 56 -8.85 3.60 -10.74
C ALA A 56 -8.68 2.49 -9.69
N TYR A 57 -8.49 2.82 -8.41
CA TYR A 57 -8.47 1.84 -7.32
C TYR A 57 -9.83 1.17 -7.16
N ARG A 58 -10.93 1.93 -7.24
CA ARG A 58 -12.30 1.38 -7.16
C ARG A 58 -12.60 0.43 -8.32
N PHE A 59 -12.14 0.75 -9.53
CA PHE A 59 -12.24 -0.15 -10.67
C PHE A 59 -11.44 -1.44 -10.45
N ALA A 60 -10.17 -1.32 -10.02
CA ALA A 60 -9.33 -2.47 -9.74
C ALA A 60 -9.93 -3.37 -8.66
N LEU A 61 -10.45 -2.77 -7.58
CA LEU A 61 -11.15 -3.46 -6.50
C LEU A 61 -12.33 -4.29 -7.01
N ARG A 62 -13.24 -3.69 -7.79
CA ARG A 62 -14.38 -4.40 -8.39
C ARG A 62 -13.89 -5.55 -9.26
N GLY A 63 -12.90 -5.29 -10.12
CA GLY A 63 -12.33 -6.31 -10.98
C GLY A 63 -11.70 -7.48 -10.23
N PHE A 64 -11.05 -7.24 -9.08
CA PHE A 64 -10.52 -8.30 -8.22
C PHE A 64 -11.63 -9.09 -7.51
N LEU A 65 -12.72 -8.45 -7.09
CA LEU A 65 -13.87 -9.12 -6.50
C LEU A 65 -14.63 -9.98 -7.53
N ASP A 66 -14.79 -9.49 -8.76
CA ASP A 66 -15.47 -10.21 -9.85
C ASP A 66 -14.64 -11.39 -10.37
N ARG A 67 -13.31 -11.30 -10.28
CA ARG A 67 -12.37 -12.32 -10.77
C ARG A 67 -11.39 -12.77 -9.68
N PRO A 68 -11.83 -13.45 -8.62
CA PRO A 68 -10.95 -13.84 -7.53
C PRO A 68 -9.77 -14.69 -7.95
N ARG A 69 -9.94 -15.53 -8.98
CA ARG A 69 -8.87 -16.40 -9.49
C ARG A 69 -7.66 -15.60 -10.00
N ASP A 70 -7.85 -14.39 -10.50
CA ASP A 70 -6.81 -13.58 -11.12
C ASP A 70 -5.76 -13.08 -10.09
N TRP A 71 -6.16 -12.91 -8.82
CA TRP A 71 -5.23 -12.51 -7.74
C TRP A 71 -4.98 -13.59 -6.69
N ARG A 72 -5.89 -14.57 -6.52
CA ARG A 72 -5.66 -15.72 -5.64
C ARG A 72 -4.56 -16.65 -6.18
N VAL A 73 -4.49 -16.86 -7.49
CA VAL A 73 -3.45 -17.71 -8.09
C VAL A 73 -2.03 -17.16 -7.93
N PRO A 74 -1.75 -15.87 -8.18
CA PRO A 74 -0.44 -15.32 -7.86
C PRO A 74 -0.23 -15.12 -6.35
N GLY A 75 -1.28 -15.23 -5.55
CA GLY A 75 -1.22 -15.13 -4.09
C GLY A 75 -1.02 -13.69 -3.60
N LEU A 76 -1.75 -12.76 -4.20
CA LEU A 76 -1.64 -11.32 -3.98
C LEU A 76 -2.91 -10.74 -3.35
N PRO A 77 -3.35 -11.22 -2.16
CA PRO A 77 -4.49 -10.60 -1.45
C PRO A 77 -4.19 -9.15 -1.06
N ASN A 78 -2.92 -8.74 -1.01
CA ASN A 78 -2.52 -7.39 -0.70
C ASN A 78 -3.07 -6.39 -1.73
N ASN A 79 -3.07 -6.72 -3.02
CA ASN A 79 -3.62 -5.80 -4.04
C ASN A 79 -5.12 -5.56 -3.83
N LEU A 80 -5.87 -6.60 -3.45
CA LEU A 80 -7.29 -6.47 -3.11
C LEU A 80 -7.48 -5.56 -1.88
N VAL A 81 -6.76 -5.82 -0.80
CA VAL A 81 -6.89 -5.08 0.47
C VAL A 81 -6.41 -3.62 0.34
N ASP A 82 -5.30 -3.39 -0.35
CA ASP A 82 -4.76 -2.06 -0.60
C ASP A 82 -5.72 -1.26 -1.51
N CYS A 83 -6.28 -1.87 -2.56
CA CYS A 83 -7.31 -1.22 -3.38
C CYS A 83 -8.57 -0.90 -2.57
N TYR A 84 -9.00 -1.79 -1.67
CA TYR A 84 -10.14 -1.55 -0.78
C TYR A 84 -9.93 -0.29 0.08
N LEU A 85 -8.74 -0.16 0.67
CA LEU A 85 -8.40 1.00 1.49
C LEU A 85 -8.26 2.28 0.66
N MET A 86 -7.53 2.22 -0.45
CA MET A 86 -7.26 3.39 -1.28
C MET A 86 -8.47 3.86 -2.09
N ALA A 87 -9.44 2.99 -2.35
CA ALA A 87 -10.71 3.37 -2.97
C ALA A 87 -11.71 3.99 -1.95
N ASN A 88 -11.35 4.05 -0.66
CA ASN A 88 -12.24 4.43 0.43
C ASN A 88 -13.60 3.70 0.38
N ALA A 89 -13.59 2.41 0.00
CA ALA A 89 -14.80 1.68 -0.38
C ALA A 89 -15.37 0.86 0.78
N ALA A 90 -15.84 1.54 1.84
CA ALA A 90 -16.40 0.89 3.02
C ALA A 90 -17.61 -0.01 2.72
N ASP A 91 -18.36 0.30 1.66
CA ASP A 91 -19.55 -0.40 1.19
C ASP A 91 -19.27 -1.86 0.77
N VAL A 92 -18.09 -2.16 0.25
CA VAL A 92 -17.73 -3.51 -0.23
C VAL A 92 -16.92 -4.32 0.76
N ARG A 93 -16.75 -3.84 2.01
CA ARG A 93 -15.97 -4.53 3.05
C ARG A 93 -16.41 -5.99 3.26
N PRO A 94 -17.71 -6.34 3.33
CA PRO A 94 -18.13 -7.73 3.53
C PRO A 94 -17.63 -8.67 2.42
N ASP A 95 -17.61 -8.19 1.17
CA ASP A 95 -17.11 -8.96 0.04
C ASP A 95 -15.59 -9.14 0.10
N VAL A 96 -14.85 -8.08 0.44
CA VAL A 96 -13.39 -8.15 0.62
C VAL A 96 -13.02 -9.14 1.73
N VAL A 97 -13.71 -9.07 2.88
CA VAL A 97 -13.49 -10.00 4.00
C VAL A 97 -13.78 -11.44 3.56
N ARG A 98 -14.93 -11.70 2.92
CA ARG A 98 -15.27 -13.05 2.42
C ARG A 98 -14.19 -13.61 1.50
N GLU A 99 -13.68 -12.79 0.59
CA GLU A 99 -12.65 -13.20 -0.37
C GLU A 99 -11.30 -13.49 0.28
N VAL A 100 -10.91 -12.68 1.25
CA VAL A 100 -9.66 -12.86 2.02
C VAL A 100 -9.75 -14.08 2.95
N GLU A 101 -10.88 -14.30 3.61
CA GLU A 101 -11.13 -15.49 4.43
C GLU A 101 -11.10 -16.78 3.59
N ALA A 102 -11.73 -16.76 2.40
CA ALA A 102 -11.65 -17.88 1.48
C ALA A 102 -10.21 -18.18 1.06
N TYR A 103 -9.35 -17.17 0.97
CA TYR A 103 -7.93 -17.34 0.66
C TYR A 103 -7.12 -17.93 1.83
N LYS A 104 -7.50 -17.72 3.11
CA LYS A 104 -6.83 -18.34 4.28
C LYS A 104 -6.82 -19.88 4.21
N SER A 105 -7.84 -20.47 3.57
CA SER A 105 -7.96 -21.92 3.39
C SER A 105 -7.06 -22.49 2.29
N ASP A 106 -6.40 -21.66 1.49
CA ASP A 106 -5.44 -22.07 0.48
C ASP A 106 -4.10 -22.48 1.14
N ARG A 107 -3.36 -23.43 0.57
CA ARG A 107 -2.00 -23.79 1.05
C ARG A 107 -1.05 -22.59 1.10
N ARG A 108 -1.27 -21.58 0.24
CA ARG A 108 -0.53 -20.32 0.18
C ARG A 108 -1.02 -19.29 1.20
N GLY A 109 -2.17 -19.52 1.83
CA GLY A 109 -2.78 -18.64 2.83
C GLY A 109 -1.93 -18.42 4.08
N ARG A 110 -0.89 -19.24 4.29
CA ARG A 110 0.09 -19.11 5.38
C ARG A 110 1.40 -18.40 4.97
N ALA A 111 1.50 -17.91 3.74
CA ALA A 111 2.66 -17.13 3.31
C ALA A 111 2.70 -15.76 4.01
N LEU A 112 3.86 -15.10 4.02
CA LEU A 112 4.02 -13.82 4.71
C LEU A 112 3.19 -12.69 4.08
N VAL A 113 3.12 -12.60 2.74
CA VAL A 113 2.36 -11.55 2.05
C VAL A 113 0.87 -11.54 2.47
N PRO A 114 0.17 -12.69 2.50
CA PRO A 114 -1.20 -12.75 3.02
C PRO A 114 -1.37 -12.33 4.48
N LEU A 115 -0.40 -12.62 5.35
CA LEU A 115 -0.48 -12.22 6.77
C LEU A 115 -0.57 -10.69 6.91
N TYR A 116 0.15 -9.94 6.07
CA TYR A 116 0.00 -8.48 6.00
C TYR A 116 -1.45 -8.08 5.65
N SER A 117 -2.03 -8.71 4.63
CA SER A 117 -3.40 -8.42 4.20
C SER A 117 -4.43 -8.71 5.30
N TYR A 118 -4.27 -9.82 6.02
CA TYR A 118 -5.16 -10.17 7.13
C TYR A 118 -5.03 -9.19 8.29
N ALA A 119 -3.79 -8.83 8.63
CA ALA A 119 -3.51 -7.90 9.71
C ALA A 119 -4.12 -6.52 9.42
N VAL A 120 -3.87 -5.97 8.23
CA VAL A 120 -4.43 -4.67 7.81
C VAL A 120 -5.96 -4.69 7.76
N LEU A 121 -6.56 -5.76 7.24
CA LEU A 121 -8.02 -5.88 7.20
C LEU A 121 -8.63 -6.00 8.61
N SER A 122 -7.94 -6.67 9.53
CA SER A 122 -8.33 -6.77 10.94
C SER A 122 -8.28 -5.42 11.64
N VAL A 123 -7.20 -4.64 11.45
CA VAL A 123 -7.09 -3.26 11.96
C VAL A 123 -8.21 -2.37 11.41
N ALA A 124 -8.44 -2.43 10.09
CA ALA A 124 -9.52 -1.69 9.42
C ALA A 124 -10.91 -2.11 9.94
N GLY A 125 -11.01 -3.32 10.46
CA GLY A 125 -12.22 -3.87 11.04
C GLY A 125 -12.41 -3.67 12.53
N GLY A 126 -11.44 -3.09 13.24
CA GLY A 126 -11.45 -2.91 14.69
C GLY A 126 -11.15 -4.20 15.48
N SER A 127 -10.56 -5.22 14.83
CA SER A 127 -10.21 -6.51 15.44
C SER A 127 -8.72 -6.54 15.80
N ASP A 128 -8.33 -5.76 16.81
CA ASP A 128 -6.93 -5.52 17.17
C ASP A 128 -6.18 -6.79 17.60
N GLN A 129 -6.86 -7.67 18.34
CA GLN A 129 -6.27 -8.95 18.73
C GLN A 129 -5.94 -9.84 17.52
N GLU A 130 -6.83 -9.90 16.52
CA GLU A 130 -6.58 -10.66 15.28
C GLU A 130 -5.46 -10.01 14.46
N ALA A 131 -5.43 -8.66 14.40
CA ALA A 131 -4.35 -7.93 13.76
C ALA A 131 -2.98 -8.28 14.36
N LEU A 132 -2.88 -8.30 15.69
CA LEU A 132 -1.63 -8.66 16.40
C LEU A 132 -1.20 -10.10 16.14
N GLN A 133 -2.13 -11.07 16.13
CA GLN A 133 -1.82 -12.47 15.80
C GLN A 133 -1.21 -12.60 14.39
N HIS A 134 -1.72 -11.84 13.42
CA HIS A 134 -1.16 -11.82 12.08
C HIS A 134 0.17 -11.08 12.00
N ALA A 135 0.34 -10.00 12.76
CA ALA A 135 1.61 -9.29 12.89
C ALA A 135 2.71 -10.17 13.49
N GLU A 136 2.41 -10.98 14.51
CA GLU A 136 3.35 -11.98 15.07
C GLU A 136 3.87 -12.95 13.99
N GLY A 137 2.99 -13.39 13.09
CA GLY A 137 3.39 -14.24 11.97
C GLY A 137 4.33 -13.56 10.97
N LEU A 138 4.18 -12.24 10.75
CA LEU A 138 5.12 -11.44 9.96
C LEU A 138 6.47 -11.31 10.66
N LEU A 139 6.43 -11.06 11.97
CA LEU A 139 7.60 -10.96 12.83
C LEU A 139 8.33 -12.31 12.97
N ALA A 140 7.70 -13.45 12.73
CA ALA A 140 8.40 -14.74 12.78
C ALA A 140 9.55 -14.88 11.74
N LYS A 141 9.68 -13.97 10.77
CA LYS A 141 10.69 -14.02 9.68
C LYS A 141 11.49 -12.71 9.54
N PRO A 142 12.38 -12.36 10.49
CA PRO A 142 13.16 -11.11 10.48
C PRO A 142 14.06 -10.90 9.26
N ARG A 143 14.41 -11.98 8.54
CA ARG A 143 15.22 -11.88 7.33
C ARG A 143 14.47 -11.29 6.14
N VAL A 144 13.13 -11.31 6.15
CA VAL A 144 12.30 -10.69 5.12
C VAL A 144 11.95 -9.28 5.60
N LYS A 145 12.85 -8.33 5.32
CA LYS A 145 12.84 -6.99 5.93
C LYS A 145 11.50 -6.25 5.81
N TRP A 146 10.87 -6.26 4.63
CA TRP A 146 9.65 -5.51 4.42
C TRP A 146 8.45 -6.10 5.20
N THR A 147 8.35 -7.44 5.30
CA THR A 147 7.26 -8.08 6.07
C THR A 147 7.48 -7.87 7.55
N TRP A 148 8.74 -7.97 8.01
CA TRP A 148 9.10 -7.70 9.40
C TRP A 148 8.74 -6.27 9.80
N ALA A 149 9.18 -5.27 9.02
CA ALA A 149 8.86 -3.87 9.28
C ALA A 149 7.35 -3.59 9.22
N ALA A 150 6.61 -4.22 8.28
CA ALA A 150 5.15 -4.14 8.24
C ALA A 150 4.51 -4.75 9.51
N GLY A 151 5.04 -5.86 10.03
CA GLY A 151 4.60 -6.45 11.30
C GLY A 151 4.80 -5.49 12.47
N GLN A 152 5.99 -4.88 12.60
CA GLN A 152 6.27 -3.89 13.63
C GLN A 152 5.34 -2.67 13.53
N ALA A 153 5.11 -2.17 12.32
CA ALA A 153 4.23 -1.04 12.08
C ALA A 153 2.78 -1.35 12.44
N ILE A 154 2.29 -2.55 12.15
CA ILE A 154 0.95 -2.96 12.54
C ILE A 154 0.83 -3.07 14.06
N SER A 155 1.82 -3.69 14.74
CA SER A 155 1.84 -3.77 16.20
C SER A 155 1.82 -2.38 16.83
N ALA A 156 2.71 -1.49 16.41
CA ALA A 156 2.76 -0.11 16.93
C ALA A 156 1.47 0.68 16.62
N LEU A 157 0.84 0.46 15.46
CA LEU A 157 -0.46 1.04 15.13
C LEU A 157 -1.57 0.57 16.07
N VAL A 158 -1.63 -0.73 16.38
CA VAL A 158 -2.61 -1.29 17.33
C VAL A 158 -2.37 -0.74 18.74
N ASP A 159 -1.11 -0.71 19.18
CA ASP A 159 -0.71 -0.22 20.50
C ASP A 159 -0.77 1.31 20.65
N GLN A 160 -1.12 2.02 19.56
CA GLN A 160 -1.08 3.49 19.49
C GLN A 160 0.30 4.08 19.84
N ASP A 161 1.37 3.33 19.59
CA ASP A 161 2.75 3.77 19.80
C ASP A 161 3.22 4.64 18.63
N HIS A 162 3.19 5.96 18.83
CA HIS A 162 3.63 6.93 17.83
C HIS A 162 5.10 6.78 17.43
N ALA A 163 5.97 6.48 18.39
CA ALA A 163 7.41 6.41 18.14
C ALA A 163 7.76 5.12 17.39
N GLY A 164 7.25 3.98 17.88
CA GLY A 164 7.41 2.69 17.22
C GLY A 164 6.79 2.65 15.82
N LEU A 165 5.64 3.30 15.61
CA LEU A 165 5.00 3.35 14.30
C LEU A 165 5.84 4.17 13.31
N ARG A 166 6.42 5.29 13.76
CA ARG A 166 7.32 6.08 12.90
C ARG A 166 8.58 5.30 12.53
N GLU A 167 9.24 4.69 13.51
CA GLU A 167 10.47 3.91 13.29
C GLU A 167 10.24 2.76 12.31
N SER A 168 9.18 1.98 12.53
CA SER A 168 8.82 0.86 11.66
C SER A 168 8.39 1.29 10.26
N LEU A 169 7.72 2.44 10.10
CA LEU A 169 7.43 3.02 8.78
C LEU A 169 8.72 3.44 8.06
N ASP A 170 9.69 4.03 8.75
CA ASP A 170 10.99 4.39 8.18
C ASP A 170 11.74 3.13 7.70
N GLU A 171 11.72 2.05 8.48
CA GLU A 171 12.29 0.76 8.09
C GLU A 171 11.58 0.13 6.88
N LEU A 172 10.24 0.16 6.87
CA LEU A 172 9.42 -0.35 5.78
C LEU A 172 9.74 0.38 4.47
N LEU A 173 9.87 1.70 4.53
CA LEU A 173 10.19 2.54 3.37
C LEU A 173 11.64 2.38 2.93
N ALA A 174 12.59 2.13 3.85
CA ALA A 174 13.95 1.76 3.51
C ALA A 174 14.01 0.42 2.77
N ALA A 175 13.23 -0.58 3.22
CA ALA A 175 13.11 -1.86 2.52
C ALA A 175 12.48 -1.68 1.12
N HIS A 176 11.42 -0.88 1.01
CA HIS A 176 10.78 -0.54 -0.27
C HIS A 176 11.75 0.11 -1.25
N ARG A 177 12.52 1.11 -0.80
CA ARG A 177 13.57 1.77 -1.59
C ARG A 177 14.57 0.76 -2.14
N GLY A 178 15.00 -0.20 -1.32
CA GLY A 178 15.89 -1.28 -1.75
C GLY A 178 15.30 -2.09 -2.90
N MET A 179 14.03 -2.47 -2.79
CA MET A 179 13.31 -3.22 -3.84
C MET A 179 13.08 -2.39 -5.11
N ALA A 180 12.75 -1.10 -4.98
CA ALA A 180 12.52 -0.20 -6.10
C ALA A 180 13.81 0.13 -6.86
N LYS A 181 14.96 0.19 -6.17
CA LYS A 181 16.24 0.53 -6.81
C LYS A 181 16.99 -0.68 -7.37
N HIS A 182 16.92 -1.82 -6.67
CA HIS A 182 17.78 -2.97 -6.95
C HIS A 182 17.05 -4.31 -7.02
N GLY A 183 15.75 -4.36 -6.76
CA GLY A 183 14.99 -5.59 -6.60
C GLY A 183 13.81 -5.73 -7.56
N ALA A 184 12.81 -6.48 -7.11
CA ALA A 184 11.66 -6.90 -7.91
C ALA A 184 10.72 -5.76 -8.32
N LEU A 185 10.79 -4.59 -7.67
CA LEU A 185 9.92 -3.45 -7.96
C LEU A 185 10.57 -2.44 -8.91
N ARG A 186 11.82 -2.70 -9.33
CA ARG A 186 12.54 -1.82 -10.24
C ARG A 186 11.79 -1.64 -11.55
N GLU A 187 11.65 -0.40 -11.97
CA GLU A 187 11.00 -0.02 -13.24
C GLU A 187 9.51 -0.41 -13.31
N THR A 188 8.87 -0.65 -12.16
CA THR A 188 7.43 -0.90 -12.04
C THR A 188 6.73 0.25 -11.30
N PRO A 189 5.42 0.49 -11.54
CA PRO A 189 4.67 1.44 -10.75
C PRO A 189 4.64 1.12 -9.25
N GLU A 190 4.65 -0.15 -8.87
CA GLU A 190 4.79 -0.57 -7.47
C GLU A 190 6.12 -0.10 -6.86
N GLY A 191 7.15 0.17 -7.67
CA GLY A 191 8.38 0.82 -7.23
C GLY A 191 8.20 2.30 -6.86
N PHE A 192 7.15 2.98 -7.34
CA PHE A 192 6.92 4.41 -7.11
C PHE A 192 6.16 4.73 -5.82
N LEU A 193 5.36 3.79 -5.32
CA LEU A 193 4.51 3.97 -4.14
C LEU A 193 4.49 2.70 -3.30
N CYS A 194 4.80 2.83 -2.01
CA CYS A 194 4.75 1.75 -1.05
C CYS A 194 3.32 1.58 -0.53
N MET A 195 2.56 0.72 -1.18
CA MET A 195 1.16 0.46 -0.79
C MET A 195 0.99 0.03 0.68
N PRO A 196 1.86 -0.84 1.25
CA PRO A 196 1.79 -1.15 2.67
C PRO A 196 1.90 0.07 3.58
N ALA A 197 2.84 0.98 3.30
CA ALA A 197 2.98 2.19 4.09
C ALA A 197 1.75 3.12 3.93
N MET A 198 1.22 3.26 2.72
CA MET A 198 0.00 4.04 2.45
C MET A 198 -1.21 3.52 3.24
N SER A 199 -1.44 2.19 3.21
CA SER A 199 -2.52 1.52 3.93
C SER A 199 -2.41 1.71 5.45
N ILE A 200 -1.19 1.52 6.00
CA ILE A 200 -0.92 1.71 7.45
C ILE A 200 -1.10 3.17 7.85
N LEU A 201 -0.61 4.13 7.06
CA LEU A 201 -0.77 5.55 7.33
C LEU A 201 -2.23 5.99 7.32
N LEU A 202 -3.02 5.53 6.35
CA LEU A 202 -4.46 5.80 6.32
C LEU A 202 -5.16 5.30 7.58
N LEU A 203 -4.84 4.07 8.02
CA LEU A 203 -5.40 3.50 9.24
C LEU A 203 -4.94 4.23 10.51
N ALA A 204 -3.67 4.65 10.57
CA ALA A 204 -3.13 5.47 11.64
C ALA A 204 -3.91 6.79 11.79
N ARG A 205 -4.14 7.49 10.67
CA ARG A 205 -4.90 8.74 10.63
C ARG A 205 -6.36 8.54 11.05
N ARG A 206 -7.01 7.46 10.59
CA ARG A 206 -8.38 7.09 11.03
C ARG A 206 -8.46 6.80 12.53
N ARG A 207 -7.37 6.39 13.17
CA ARG A 207 -7.26 6.18 14.63
C ARG A 207 -6.80 7.44 15.39
N GLY A 208 -6.65 8.58 14.72
CA GLY A 208 -6.22 9.83 15.34
C GLY A 208 -4.71 9.95 15.58
N LEU A 209 -3.89 9.00 15.08
CA LEU A 209 -2.44 9.09 15.19
C LEU A 209 -1.91 10.14 14.18
N LEU A 210 -1.33 11.21 14.71
CA LEU A 210 -0.73 12.28 13.91
C LEU A 210 0.71 11.91 13.54
N ILE A 211 0.87 11.12 12.48
CA ILE A 211 2.17 10.73 11.95
C ILE A 211 2.41 11.40 10.60
N SER A 212 3.60 11.94 10.44
CA SER A 212 4.10 12.48 9.18
C SER A 212 5.38 11.75 8.81
N VAL A 213 5.45 11.30 7.56
CA VAL A 213 6.62 10.61 7.01
C VAL A 213 7.05 11.32 5.74
N THR A 214 8.32 11.65 5.64
CA THR A 214 8.89 12.30 4.45
C THR A 214 9.55 11.24 3.58
N SER A 215 8.83 10.74 2.59
CA SER A 215 9.35 9.72 1.65
C SER A 215 8.74 9.88 0.27
N GLU A 216 9.57 9.74 -0.78
CA GLU A 216 9.10 9.75 -2.17
C GLU A 216 8.17 8.57 -2.49
N TYR A 217 8.17 7.51 -1.67
CA TYR A 217 7.36 6.31 -1.85
C TYR A 217 6.01 6.38 -1.12
N VAL A 218 5.64 7.55 -0.59
CA VAL A 218 4.34 7.81 0.06
C VAL A 218 3.71 9.03 -0.61
N SER A 219 2.39 9.17 -0.51
CA SER A 219 1.68 10.44 -0.76
C SER A 219 0.77 10.72 0.43
N MET A 220 1.23 11.58 1.33
CA MET A 220 0.40 12.01 2.46
C MET A 220 -0.80 12.81 1.95
N GLU A 221 -0.63 13.56 0.87
CA GLU A 221 -1.71 14.33 0.23
C GLU A 221 -2.85 13.44 -0.24
N TYR A 222 -2.55 12.25 -0.77
CA TYR A 222 -3.59 11.29 -1.12
C TYR A 222 -4.25 10.68 0.11
N VAL A 223 -3.50 10.39 1.17
CA VAL A 223 -4.08 9.96 2.46
C VAL A 223 -5.05 11.01 3.00
N GLU A 224 -4.67 12.29 2.98
CA GLU A 224 -5.56 13.39 3.40
C GLU A 224 -6.77 13.52 2.47
N HIS A 225 -6.61 13.39 1.14
CA HIS A 225 -7.73 13.37 0.19
C HIS A 225 -8.77 12.30 0.54
N LEU A 226 -8.34 11.11 0.99
CA LEU A 226 -9.26 10.02 1.37
C LEU A 226 -9.98 10.27 2.72
N LEU A 227 -9.50 11.21 3.53
CA LEU A 227 -10.07 11.53 4.84
C LEU A 227 -11.07 12.68 4.80
N GLY A 228 -11.02 13.54 3.76
CA GLY A 228 -11.92 14.67 3.57
C GLY A 228 -11.38 15.96 4.16
#